data_AF-A0ABD6FK95-F1
#
_entry.id   AF-A0ABD6FK95-F1
#
_cell.length_a   1.000
_cell.length_b   1.000
_cell.length_c   1.000
_cell.angle_alpha   90.00
_cell.angle_beta   90.00
_cell.angle_gamma   90.00
#
_symmetry.space_group_name_H-M   'P 1'
#
loop_
_entity.id
_entity.type
_entity.pdbx_description
1 polymer ?
#
loop_
_entity_poly.entity_id
_entity_poly.type
_entity_poly.pdbx_seq_one_letter_code
_entity_poly.pdbx_strand_id
1 'polypeptide(L)' 'RLLGVQMVGSGDGVAKRIDAVAVALQAGLSVSELAEADLAYAPPYAPVREPVLLAAQAAVRLASQPQSPRAA' A
#
# COMPACT_ATOMS: atom_id res chain seq x y z
N ARG A 1 5.90 -4.60 10.26
CA ARG A 1 4.80 -5.51 9.86
C ARG A 1 3.62 -4.68 9.37
N LEU A 2 2.94 -5.08 8.29
CA LEU A 2 1.73 -4.42 7.81
C LEU A 2 0.56 -4.69 8.78
N LEU A 3 -0.16 -3.65 9.20
CA LEU A 3 -1.26 -3.75 10.17
C LEU A 3 -2.64 -3.50 9.56
N GLY A 4 -2.70 -2.73 8.49
CA GLY A 4 -3.93 -2.38 7.79
C GLY A 4 -3.65 -1.38 6.70
N VAL A 5 -4.64 -1.18 5.83
CA VAL A 5 -4.65 -0.16 4.79
C VAL A 5 -6.07 0.38 4.67
N GLN A 6 -6.17 1.67 4.34
CA GLN A 6 -7.41 2.30 3.94
C GLN A 6 -7.22 2.89 2.56
N MET A 7 -8.22 2.71 1.70
CA MET A 7 -8.26 3.31 0.38
C MET A 7 -9.65 3.91 0.17
N VAL A 8 -9.68 5.13 -0.36
CA VAL A 8 -10.91 5.87 -0.68
C VAL A 8 -10.76 6.40 -2.09
N GLY A 9 -11.82 6.28 -2.89
CA GLY A 9 -11.83 6.70 -4.27
C GLY A 9 -13.23 6.61 -4.85
N SER A 10 -13.46 7.34 -5.94
CA SER A 10 -14.74 7.33 -6.65
C SER A 10 -14.84 6.12 -7.58
N GLY A 11 -16.03 5.52 -7.68
CA GLY A 11 -16.30 4.36 -8.54
C GLY A 11 -15.73 3.03 -8.00
N ASP A 12 -15.65 2.02 -8.87
CA ASP A 12 -15.42 0.62 -8.45
C ASP A 12 -13.94 0.22 -8.32
N GLY A 13 -13.01 1.15 -8.56
CA GLY A 13 -11.59 0.85 -8.64
C GLY A 13 -10.94 0.45 -7.31
N VAL A 14 -11.53 0.84 -6.18
CA VAL A 14 -10.97 0.60 -4.83
C VAL A 14 -11.20 -0.84 -4.38
N ALA A 15 -12.40 -1.38 -4.58
CA ALA A 15 -12.79 -2.69 -4.07
C ALA A 15 -11.84 -3.79 -4.56
N LYS A 16 -11.51 -3.81 -5.86
CA LYS A 16 -10.60 -4.84 -6.41
C LYS A 16 -9.15 -4.69 -5.97
N ARG A 17 -8.70 -3.46 -5.67
CA ARG A 17 -7.32 -3.20 -5.25
C ARG A 17 -7.05 -3.64 -3.82
N ILE A 18 -8.05 -3.50 -2.95
CA ILE A 18 -7.86 -3.81 -1.54
C ILE A 18 -7.64 -5.31 -1.31
N ASP A 19 -8.13 -6.17 -2.21
CA ASP A 19 -7.96 -7.63 -2.12
C ASP A 19 -6.48 -8.04 -2.10
N ALA A 20 -5.63 -7.41 -2.92
CA ALA A 20 -4.19 -7.66 -2.90
C ALA A 20 -3.56 -7.34 -1.54
N VAL A 21 -4.06 -6.30 -0.87
CA VAL A 21 -3.61 -5.91 0.47
C VAL A 21 -4.15 -6.85 1.54
N ALA A 22 -5.39 -7.31 1.40
CA ALA A 22 -5.96 -8.33 2.27
C ALA A 22 -5.13 -9.61 2.25
N VAL A 23 -4.69 -10.05 1.06
CA VAL A 23 -3.75 -11.18 0.91
C VAL A 23 -2.40 -10.89 1.57
N ALA A 24 -1.84 -9.68 1.39
CA ALA A 24 -0.59 -9.30 2.04
C ALA A 24 -0.69 -9.31 3.58
N LEU A 25 -1.83 -8.87 4.13
CA LEU A 25 -2.12 -8.93 5.57
C LEU A 25 -2.22 -10.39 6.04
N GLN A 26 -2.94 -11.23 5.30
CA GLN A 26 -3.09 -12.65 5.60
C GLN A 26 -1.74 -13.38 5.56
N ALA A 27 -0.88 -13.04 4.61
CA ALA A 27 0.47 -13.57 4.49
C ALA A 27 1.46 -13.01 5.52
N GLY A 28 1.05 -12.03 6.34
CA GLY A 28 1.90 -11.44 7.37
C GLY A 28 3.01 -10.55 6.84
N LEU A 29 2.88 -10.02 5.62
CA LEU A 29 3.94 -9.23 4.97
C LEU A 29 4.28 -7.96 5.77
N SER A 30 5.53 -7.54 5.65
CA SER A 30 5.99 -6.21 6.03
C SER A 30 5.56 -5.15 5.01
N VAL A 31 5.65 -3.88 5.41
CA VAL A 31 5.35 -2.75 4.51
C VAL A 31 6.36 -2.68 3.36
N SER A 32 7.63 -3.03 3.62
CA SER A 32 8.68 -3.13 2.60
C SER A 32 8.40 -4.25 1.59
N GLU A 33 7.96 -5.42 2.04
CA GLU A 33 7.61 -6.51 1.12
C GLU A 33 6.39 -6.15 0.26
N LEU A 34 5.39 -5.46 0.82
CA LEU A 34 4.28 -4.93 0.03
C LEU A 34 4.74 -3.88 -1.00
N ALA A 35 5.73 -3.04 -0.68
CA ALA A 35 6.24 -2.01 -1.58
C ALA A 35 6.95 -2.58 -2.82
N GLU A 36 7.50 -3.79 -2.70
CA GLU A 36 8.20 -4.54 -3.75
C GLU A 36 7.31 -5.61 -4.42
N ALA A 37 6.02 -5.68 -4.05
CA ALA A 37 5.09 -6.63 -4.65
C ALA A 37 4.85 -6.31 -6.13
N ASP A 38 4.83 -7.35 -6.96
CA ASP A 38 4.52 -7.22 -8.39
C ASP A 38 3.00 -7.31 -8.60
N LEU A 39 2.39 -6.16 -8.90
CA LEU A 39 0.96 -6.05 -9.17
C LEU A 39 0.74 -5.85 -10.68
N ALA A 40 -0.26 -6.56 -11.21
CA ALA A 40 -0.54 -6.54 -12.64
C ALA A 40 -0.89 -5.14 -13.15
N TYR A 41 -0.25 -4.74 -14.26
CA TYR A 41 -0.68 -3.60 -15.06
C TYR A 41 -1.86 -3.99 -15.96
N ALA A 42 -2.90 -3.16 -15.98
CA ALA A 42 -4.05 -3.33 -16.86
C ALA A 42 -4.64 -1.94 -17.18
N PRO A 43 -4.27 -1.27 -18.29
CA PRO A 43 -4.61 0.13 -18.55
C PRO A 43 -6.07 0.59 -18.27
N PRO A 44 -7.11 -0.22 -18.56
CA PRO A 44 -8.49 0.16 -18.20
C PRO A 44 -8.82 0.05 -16.70
N TYR A 45 -8.02 -0.64 -15.89
CA TYR A 45 -8.33 -0.99 -14.50
C TYR A 45 -7.21 -0.69 -13.48
N ALA A 46 -5.94 -0.85 -13.87
CA ALA A 46 -4.73 -0.79 -13.06
C ALA A 46 -3.60 -0.01 -13.79
N PRO A 47 -3.14 1.14 -13.27
CA PRO A 47 -2.05 1.90 -13.88
C PRO A 47 -0.71 1.18 -13.71
N VAL A 48 0.32 1.68 -14.41
CA VAL A 48 1.69 1.14 -14.32
C VAL A 48 2.24 1.18 -12.89
N ARG A 49 1.85 2.20 -12.11
CA ARG A 49 2.23 2.34 -10.69
C ARG A 49 0.97 2.26 -9.85
N GLU A 50 0.72 1.09 -9.28
CA GLU A 50 -0.43 0.89 -8.41
C GLU A 50 -0.38 1.84 -7.20
N PRO A 51 -1.48 2.55 -6.87
CA PRO A 51 -1.51 3.50 -5.75
C PRO A 51 -1.09 2.89 -4.41
N VAL A 52 -1.38 1.60 -4.20
CA VAL A 52 -0.98 0.91 -2.97
C VAL A 52 0.54 0.73 -2.87
N LEU A 53 1.23 0.48 -3.98
CA LEU A 53 2.69 0.36 -3.99
C LEU A 53 3.34 1.72 -3.69
N LEU A 54 2.78 2.80 -4.26
CA LEU A 54 3.23 4.16 -3.95
C LEU A 54 3.05 4.52 -2.48
N ALA A 55 1.91 4.14 -1.89
CA ALA A 55 1.62 4.34 -0.47
C ALA A 55 2.58 3.52 0.42
N ALA A 56 2.84 2.25 0.06
CA ALA A 56 3.79 1.41 0.78
C ALA A 56 5.21 1.97 0.72
N GLN A 57 5.68 2.42 -0.45
CA GLN A 57 6.98 3.08 -0.61
C GLN A 57 7.09 4.36 0.24
N ALA A 58 6.02 5.16 0.29
CA ALA A 58 5.96 6.34 1.16
C ALA A 58 6.03 5.95 2.65
N ALA A 59 5.30 4.92 3.06
CA ALA A 59 5.31 4.42 4.42
C ALA A 59 6.69 3.87 4.84
N VAL A 60 7.39 3.15 3.95
CA VAL A 60 8.78 2.73 4.18
C VAL A 60 9.68 3.94 4.43
N ARG A 61 9.59 4.98 3.60
CA ARG A 61 10.39 6.21 3.79
C ARG A 61 10.10 6.89 5.14
N LEU A 62 8.83 6.98 5.53
CA LEU A 62 8.43 7.60 6.80
C LEU A 62 8.89 6.78 8.01
N ALA A 63 8.84 5.45 7.93
CA ALA A 63 9.31 4.58 8.99
C ALA A 63 10.84 4.63 9.19
N SER A 64 11.58 4.94 8.12
CA SER A 64 13.04 5.09 8.15
C SER A 64 13.50 6.48 8.63
N GLN A 65 12.61 7.46 8.74
CA GLN A 65 12.96 8.78 9.26
C GLN A 65 12.97 8.76 10.79
N PRO A 66 13.92 9.46 11.44
CA PRO A 66 13.87 9.65 12.89
C PRO A 66 12.57 10.39 13.25
N GLN A 67 11.78 9.81 14.16
CA GLN A 67 10.53 10.43 14.58
C GLN A 67 10.84 11.74 15.32
N SER A 68 10.38 12.87 14.76
CA SER A 68 10.39 14.14 15.50
C SER A 68 9.55 13.97 16.77
N PRO A 69 10.02 14.46 17.94
CA PRO A 69 9.24 14.39 19.17
C PRO A 69 7.90 15.10 18.93
N ARG A 70 6.79 14.40 19.16
CA ARG A 70 5.46 15.01 19.12
C ARG A 70 5.46 16.15 20.14
N ALA A 71 5.22 17.37 19.67
CA ALA A 71 4.92 18.49 20.55
C ALA A 71 3.70 18.10 21.41
N ALA A 72 3.93 18.01 22.71
CA ALA A 72 2.91 17.71 23.71
C ALA A 72 1.94 18.89 23.89
#